data_AF-A0A1V0FWR6-F1
#
_entry.id   AF-A0A1V0FWR6-F1
#
_cell.length_a   1.000
_cell.length_b   1.000
_cell.length_c   1.000
_cell.angle_alpha   90.00
_cell.angle_beta   90.00
_cell.angle_gamma   90.00
#
_symmetry.space_group_name_H-M   'P 1'
#
loop_
_entity.id
_entity.type
_entity.pdbx_description
1 polymer ?
#
loop_
_entity_poly.entity_id
_entity_poly.type
_entity_poly.pdbx_seq_one_letter_code
_entity_poly.pdbx_strand_id
1 'polypeptide(L)' 'EDPGNCPSFTNKECPFNYKINDCCAQADCPAGAICCVQPCGNVCRRKSETPKGTP' A
#
# COMPACT_ATOMS: atom_id res chain seq x y z
N GLU A 1 -14.47 5.96 -6.51
CA GLU A 1 -13.93 6.12 -5.15
C GLU A 1 -12.43 6.17 -5.30
N ASP A 2 -11.83 7.32 -5.00
CA ASP A 2 -10.37 7.51 -5.05
C ASP A 2 -9.77 6.63 -3.93
N PRO A 3 -9.05 5.53 -4.26
CA PRO A 3 -8.49 4.64 -3.25
C PRO A 3 -7.32 5.38 -2.62
N GLY A 4 -7.62 6.13 -1.55
CA GLY A 4 -6.77 7.15 -0.99
C GLY A 4 -5.29 6.81 -1.06
N ASN A 5 -4.54 7.62 -1.81
CA ASN A 5 -3.09 7.78 -1.83
C ASN A 5 -2.24 6.54 -1.48
N CYS A 6 -2.52 5.40 -2.10
CA CYS A 6 -1.53 4.32 -2.15
C CYS A 6 -0.36 4.79 -3.01
N PRO A 7 0.88 4.77 -2.50
CA PRO A 7 2.02 5.22 -3.29
C PRO A 7 2.11 4.38 -4.56
N SER A 8 2.19 5.04 -5.71
CA SER A 8 2.35 4.35 -6.99
C SER A 8 3.65 3.53 -6.98
N PHE A 9 3.54 2.22 -7.17
CA PHE A 9 4.70 1.35 -7.23
C PHE A 9 5.23 1.29 -8.67
N THR A 10 6.55 1.44 -8.82
CA THR A 10 7.23 1.40 -10.13
C THR A 10 7.19 0.00 -10.74
N ASN A 11 7.22 -1.04 -9.90
CA ASN A 11 7.09 -2.42 -10.32
C ASN A 11 5.61 -2.78 -10.42
N LYS A 12 5.15 -3.10 -11.62
CA LYS A 12 3.75 -3.49 -11.91
C LYS A 12 3.53 -5.00 -11.83
N GLU A 13 4.61 -5.79 -11.74
CA GLU A 13 4.56 -7.24 -11.71
C GLU A 13 5.21 -7.75 -10.42
N CYS A 14 4.66 -8.84 -9.88
CA CYS A 14 5.27 -9.48 -8.73
C CYS A 14 6.39 -10.42 -9.21
N PRO A 15 7.63 -10.29 -8.72
CA PRO A 15 8.70 -11.21 -9.07
C PRO A 15 8.51 -12.61 -8.47
N PHE A 16 7.51 -12.81 -7.60
CA PHE A 16 7.20 -14.08 -6.98
C PHE A 16 5.98 -14.73 -7.63
N ASN A 17 6.01 -16.06 -7.77
CA ASN A 17 4.85 -16.86 -8.21
C ASN A 17 3.76 -16.97 -7.14
N TYR A 18 3.95 -16.35 -5.97
CA TYR A 18 3.00 -16.32 -4.88
C TYR A 18 2.79 -14.87 -4.41
N LYS A 19 1.59 -14.60 -3.91
CA LYS A 19 1.22 -13.29 -3.37
C LYS A 19 1.09 -13.38 -1.86
N ILE A 20 1.61 -12.39 -1.15
CA ILE A 20 1.45 -12.26 0.30
C ILE A 20 0.60 -11.03 0.54
N ASN A 21 -0.51 -11.21 1.24
CA ASN A 21 -1.37 -10.13 1.67
C ASN A 21 -1.15 -9.89 3.17
N ASP A 22 -0.63 -8.73 3.54
CA ASP A 22 -0.58 -8.28 4.94
C ASP A 22 -1.96 -7.77 5.42
N CYS A 23 -2.86 -7.43 4.49
CA CYS A 23 -4.23 -7.01 4.79
C CYS A 23 -5.24 -7.49 3.74
N CYS A 24 -6.48 -7.73 4.16
CA CYS A 24 -7.59 -8.01 3.24
C CYS A 24 -8.57 -6.82 3.20
N ALA A 25 -8.66 -6.06 4.29
CA ALA A 25 -9.49 -4.89 4.44
C ALA A 25 -8.74 -3.75 5.15
N GLN A 26 -9.27 -2.54 5.02
CA GLN A 26 -8.77 -1.35 5.73
C GLN A 26 -8.77 -1.54 7.27
N ALA A 27 -9.69 -2.35 7.79
CA ALA A 27 -9.79 -2.65 9.22
C ALA A 27 -8.66 -3.57 9.73
N ASP A 28 -7.99 -4.32 8.85
CA ASP A 28 -6.83 -5.14 9.22
C ASP A 28 -5.59 -4.27 9.47
N CYS A 29 -5.59 -3.05 8.95
CA CYS A 29 -4.49 -2.13 9.10
C CYS A 29 -4.60 -1.32 10.39
N PRO A 30 -3.47 -1.05 11.07
CA PRO A 30 -3.45 -0.22 12.27
C PRO A 30 -3.92 1.21 11.96
N ALA A 31 -4.40 1.91 12.98
CA ALA A 31 -4.88 3.29 12.85
C ALA A 31 -3.85 4.20 12.16
N GLY A 32 -4.26 4.88 11.09
CA GLY A 32 -3.37 5.72 10.27
C GLY A 32 -2.63 4.99 9.14
N ALA A 33 -2.82 3.68 9.01
CA ALA A 33 -2.45 2.92 7.81
C ALA A 33 -3.66 2.66 6.92
N ILE A 34 -3.39 2.41 5.64
CA ILE A 34 -4.33 2.08 4.58
C ILE A 34 -3.94 0.76 3.92
N CYS A 35 -4.94 -0.06 3.56
CA CYS A 35 -4.69 -1.30 2.86
C CYS A 35 -4.53 -1.03 1.36
N CYS A 36 -3.31 -1.19 0.85
CA CYS A 36 -2.94 -0.89 -0.52
C CYS A 36 -2.73 -2.15 -1.33
N VAL A 37 -3.39 -2.23 -2.48
CA VAL A 37 -3.19 -3.31 -3.44
C VAL A 37 -1.86 -3.12 -4.16
N GLN A 38 -0.94 -4.06 -3.99
CA GLN A 38 0.29 -4.15 -4.78
C GLN A 38 0.26 -5.38 -5.69
N PRO A 39 1.15 -5.44 -6.71
CA PRO A 39 1.25 -6.60 -7.59
C PRO A 39 1.54 -7.91 -6.85
N CYS A 40 2.33 -7.83 -5.76
CA CYS A 40 2.66 -8.98 -4.91
C CYS A 40 1.65 -9.26 -3.80
N GLY A 41 0.52 -8.56 -3.75
CA GLY A 41 -0.49 -8.68 -2.71
C GLY A 41 -0.73 -7.37 -1.98
N ASN A 42 -1.67 -7.40 -1.05
CA ASN A 42 -2.14 -6.24 -0.32
C ASN A 42 -1.23 -5.92 0.86
N VAL A 43 -0.94 -4.66 1.12
CA VAL A 43 -0.08 -4.25 2.23
C VAL A 43 -0.67 -3.09 3.02
N CYS A 44 -0.45 -3.08 4.33
CA CYS A 44 -0.74 -1.90 5.13
C CYS A 44 0.35 -0.84 4.94
N ARG A 45 0.02 0.29 4.33
CA ARG A 45 0.91 1.45 4.24
C ARG A 45 0.38 2.56 5.12
N ARG A 46 1.24 3.19 5.91
CA ARG A 46 0.85 4.45 6.55
C ARG A 46 0.44 5.43 5.47
N LYS A 47 -0.67 6.15 5.68
CA LYS A 47 -0.98 7.32 4.84
C LYS A 47 0.30 8.14 4.81
N SER A 48 0.92 8.27 3.64
CA SER A 48 2.12 9.07 3.51
C SER A 48 1.69 10.49 3.89
N GLU A 49 2.02 10.91 5.11
CA GLU A 49 2.20 12.34 5.34
C GLU A 49 3.26 12.72 4.31
N THR A 50 2.81 13.49 3.32
CA THR A 50 3.52 14.14 2.22
C THR A 50 5.03 13.88 2.21
N PRO A 51 5.67 13.47 1.09
CA PRO A 51 7.12 13.49 1.03
C PRO A 51 7.55 14.87 1.51
N LYS A 52 8.30 14.89 2.61
CA LYS A 52 8.83 16.08 3.23
C LYS A 52 9.79 16.68 2.20
N GLY A 53 9.24 17.42 1.25
CA GLY A 53 9.96 18.30 0.36
C GLY A 53 10.49 19.41 1.25
N THR A 54 11.75 19.30 1.61
CA THR A 54 12.67 20.41 1.95
C THR A 54 14.03 19.80 2.28
N PRO A 55 15.14 20.46 1.94
CA PRO A 55 15.28 21.89 1.60
C PRO A 55 15.14 22.20 0.11
#